data_AF-A0AAQ4E8I6-F1
#
_entry.id   AF-A0AAQ4E8I6-F1
#
_cell.length_a   1.000
_cell.length_b   1.000
_cell.length_c   1.000
_cell.angle_alpha   90.00
_cell.angle_beta   90.00
_cell.angle_gamma   90.00
#
_symmetry.space_group_name_H-M   'P 1'
#
loop_
_entity.id
_entity.type
_entity.pdbx_description
1 polymer ?
#
loop_
_entity_poly.entity_id
_entity_poly.type
_entity_poly.pdbx_seq_one_letter_code
_entity_poly.pdbx_strand_id
1 'polypeptide(L)'
;MQSSRTRLKCPWCQAQSLFIAREVILEERPKNWVSCASTMVKVEIDSPTVRYTADLIEADYVYSTSDAKVEGNVCRVRPRDVRMTFRTKRRVPRLGVMLVGIGGNNGSTVVAATLANKLGLSWRTKDKVQTANYYGSITQTSTVSIGNGPQGEVYVPMKDLLPMVNPNDVVFDGWDISRLNLAEAMRRAKVLDVQLQDQLVPHMEKMRPRPGIFDPTFVAANQEDRADNVIKGTKQAQLERIRADIREFIASSKVEKAIVLWTANTERYCDVTEGVHDTAANLLDAIEKNHPEVSPSTIFAVASVLEGCTYINGSPQNTFVPGLLELARQRQVFLAGDDFKSGQTKLKSVLVDFLVSAGIKPVSIVSYNHLGNNDGKNLSAPAQFRSKEISKSNVVDDMVDSNSILYAPGEKPDHCVVIKYVPYVGDSKRAMDEYTSEILLGGHNTIVVHNTCEDSLLAAPLIIDLFVLAELCERIEFSVAGSKFQGFHSVLSLLSYLCKAPAMPPGAPVVNALFKQRCCIVNVLRACVGLAPCHFMDLEFKASDASVWERPKSALVPEEAGSKKQARSPHEVRTIA
;
A
#
# COMPACT_ATOMS: atom_id res chain seq x y z
N MET A 1 18.37 22.40 -79.70
CA MET A 1 19.36 21.33 -79.94
C MET A 1 19.69 20.70 -78.59
N GLN A 2 18.86 19.78 -78.10
CA GLN A 2 19.16 18.34 -78.06
C GLN A 2 20.60 18.01 -77.65
N SER A 3 20.78 17.58 -76.40
CA SER A 3 21.67 16.45 -76.11
C SER A 3 21.07 15.61 -74.97
N SER A 4 21.10 14.31 -75.22
CA SER A 4 20.45 13.22 -74.50
C SER A 4 21.25 12.76 -73.28
N ARG A 5 20.57 12.32 -72.21
CA ARG A 5 20.97 11.13 -71.45
C ARG A 5 19.78 10.52 -70.70
N THR A 6 19.58 9.25 -71.03
CA THR A 6 18.61 8.25 -70.58
C THR A 6 18.58 8.06 -69.06
N ARG A 7 17.39 8.06 -68.44
CA ARG A 7 17.16 7.44 -67.12
C ARG A 7 16.45 6.10 -67.30
N LEU A 8 17.12 5.03 -66.89
CA LEU A 8 16.59 3.70 -66.71
C LEU A 8 15.48 3.70 -65.65
N LYS A 9 14.38 2.99 -65.94
CA LYS A 9 13.26 2.75 -65.02
C LYS A 9 13.67 1.75 -63.93
N CYS A 10 13.48 2.12 -62.66
CA CYS A 10 13.58 1.22 -61.52
C CYS A 10 12.24 0.47 -61.33
N PRO A 11 12.21 -0.88 -61.27
CA PRO A 11 10.97 -1.67 -61.13
C PRO A 11 10.29 -1.58 -59.75
N TRP A 12 10.81 -0.81 -58.79
CA TRP A 12 10.29 -0.76 -57.42
C TRP A 12 9.19 0.29 -57.18
N CYS A 13 8.90 1.17 -58.14
CA CYS A 13 7.89 2.23 -57.98
C CYS A 13 6.47 1.87 -58.49
N GLN A 14 6.22 0.64 -58.95
CA GLN A 14 4.89 0.20 -59.40
C GLN A 14 4.16 -0.76 -58.43
N ALA A 15 4.73 -1.04 -57.26
CA ALA A 15 4.13 -1.94 -56.26
C ALA A 15 3.46 -1.23 -55.07
N GLN A 16 3.28 0.10 -55.13
CA GLN A 16 2.67 0.88 -54.04
C GLN A 16 1.20 1.30 -54.28
N SER A 17 0.57 0.82 -55.36
CA SER A 17 -0.77 1.30 -55.76
C SER A 17 -1.90 0.26 -55.63
N LEU A 18 -1.69 -0.86 -54.93
CA LEU A 18 -2.64 -1.98 -54.93
C LEU A 18 -2.93 -2.61 -53.56
N PHE A 19 -2.78 -1.84 -52.47
CA PHE A 19 -3.19 -2.24 -51.12
C PHE A 19 -3.81 -1.07 -50.34
N ILE A 20 -4.79 -0.39 -50.95
CA ILE A 20 -5.70 0.53 -50.23
C ILE A 20 -7.12 0.18 -50.68
N ALA A 21 -7.75 -0.72 -49.93
CA ALA A 21 -9.20 -0.93 -49.79
C ALA A 21 -9.48 -2.37 -49.33
N ARG A 22 -9.07 -2.70 -48.10
CA ARG A 22 -9.90 -3.57 -47.27
C ARG A 22 -10.48 -2.67 -46.20
N GLU A 23 -11.76 -2.35 -46.34
CA GLU A 23 -12.57 -1.83 -45.24
C GLU A 23 -12.47 -2.83 -44.10
N VAL A 24 -11.58 -2.54 -43.15
CA VAL A 24 -11.75 -3.03 -41.79
C VAL A 24 -12.95 -2.25 -41.28
N ILE A 25 -14.10 -2.92 -41.22
CA ILE A 25 -15.22 -2.47 -40.39
C ILE A 25 -14.68 -2.47 -38.95
N LEU A 26 -14.08 -1.35 -38.55
CA LEU A 26 -13.98 -0.97 -37.16
C LEU A 26 -15.39 -0.56 -36.77
N GLU A 27 -16.22 -1.54 -36.42
CA GLU A 27 -17.37 -1.26 -35.55
C GLU A 27 -16.82 -0.43 -34.39
N GLU A 28 -17.38 0.77 -34.21
CA GLU A 28 -17.11 1.62 -33.07
C GLU A 28 -17.36 0.78 -31.81
N ARG A 29 -16.29 0.26 -31.20
CA ARG A 29 -16.38 -0.37 -29.88
C ARG A 29 -16.96 0.69 -28.96
N PRO A 30 -18.15 0.49 -28.37
CA PRO A 30 -18.70 1.49 -27.49
C PRO A 30 -17.74 1.61 -26.30
N LYS A 31 -17.31 2.85 -26.02
CA LYS A 31 -16.48 3.19 -24.84
C LYS A 31 -17.32 3.00 -23.58
N ASN A 32 -17.57 1.76 -23.20
CA ASN A 32 -18.46 1.41 -22.09
C ASN A 32 -17.63 1.05 -20.86
N TRP A 33 -17.03 2.07 -20.25
CA TRP A 33 -16.63 2.00 -18.85
C TRP A 33 -17.68 2.78 -18.07
N VAL A 34 -18.66 2.10 -17.48
CA VAL A 34 -19.58 2.76 -16.55
C VAL A 34 -18.86 2.96 -15.24
N SER A 35 -18.35 4.17 -15.07
CA SER A 35 -17.82 4.68 -13.81
C SER A 35 -19.00 5.00 -12.88
N CYS A 36 -19.24 4.17 -11.87
CA CYS A 36 -20.15 4.47 -10.76
C CYS A 36 -19.59 5.56 -9.80
N ALA A 37 -18.85 6.56 -10.29
CA ALA A 37 -18.06 7.46 -9.45
C ALA A 37 -18.82 8.60 -8.78
N SER A 38 -20.15 8.72 -8.91
CA SER A 38 -20.88 9.91 -8.42
C SER A 38 -22.06 9.65 -7.47
N THR A 39 -22.36 8.40 -7.15
CA THR A 39 -23.33 8.01 -6.11
C THR A 39 -22.74 6.87 -5.33
N MET A 40 -22.73 6.93 -3.98
CA MET A 40 -22.27 5.83 -3.12
C MET A 40 -23.08 4.56 -3.42
N VAL A 41 -22.60 3.74 -4.35
CA VAL A 41 -23.16 2.43 -4.61
C VAL A 41 -22.68 1.53 -3.49
N LYS A 42 -23.59 1.20 -2.56
CA LYS A 42 -23.31 0.20 -1.53
C LYS A 42 -23.09 -1.14 -2.23
N VAL A 43 -21.90 -1.72 -2.07
CA VAL A 43 -21.60 -3.06 -2.58
C VAL A 43 -22.22 -4.10 -1.64
N GLU A 44 -23.13 -4.91 -2.16
CA GLU A 44 -23.78 -6.00 -1.44
C GLU A 44 -23.66 -7.27 -2.27
N ILE A 45 -23.10 -8.33 -1.68
CA ILE A 45 -22.92 -9.61 -2.36
C ILE A 45 -24.15 -10.47 -2.10
N ASP A 46 -24.96 -10.67 -3.13
CA ASP A 46 -26.10 -11.58 -3.10
C ASP A 46 -25.60 -13.03 -3.29
N SER A 47 -25.32 -13.69 -2.17
CA SER A 47 -24.88 -15.09 -2.15
C SER A 47 -25.36 -15.78 -0.87
N PRO A 48 -25.81 -17.06 -0.96
CA PRO A 48 -26.15 -17.84 0.23
C PRO A 48 -24.95 -18.08 1.17
N THR A 49 -23.72 -17.90 0.68
CA THR A 49 -22.48 -18.04 1.45
C THR A 49 -22.06 -16.75 2.16
N VAL A 50 -22.80 -15.65 2.00
CA VAL A 50 -22.51 -14.36 2.62
C VAL A 50 -23.69 -13.92 3.48
N ARG A 51 -23.41 -13.53 4.72
CA ARG A 51 -24.42 -13.12 5.70
C ARG A 51 -24.06 -11.75 6.25
N TYR A 52 -24.96 -10.78 6.03
CA TYR A 52 -24.85 -9.45 6.61
C TYR A 52 -25.75 -9.34 7.85
N THR A 53 -25.14 -9.17 9.02
CA THR A 53 -25.86 -8.82 10.26
C THR A 53 -25.63 -7.35 10.59
N ALA A 54 -26.28 -6.81 11.64
CA ALA A 54 -26.00 -5.44 12.08
C ALA A 54 -24.51 -5.22 12.41
N ASP A 55 -23.87 -6.24 13.00
CA ASP A 55 -22.51 -6.13 13.54
C ASP A 55 -21.42 -6.73 12.65
N LEU A 56 -21.76 -7.71 11.81
CA LEU A 56 -20.79 -8.55 11.09
C LEU A 56 -21.13 -8.70 9.60
N ILE A 57 -20.08 -8.84 8.79
CA ILE A 57 -20.12 -9.50 7.49
C ILE A 57 -19.48 -10.87 7.71
N GLU A 58 -20.23 -11.95 7.49
CA GLU A 58 -19.71 -13.31 7.55
C GLU A 58 -19.73 -13.93 6.15
N ALA A 59 -18.61 -14.50 5.72
CA ALA A 59 -18.46 -15.08 4.39
C ALA A 59 -17.79 -16.45 4.45
N ASP A 60 -18.47 -17.46 3.92
CA ASP A 60 -17.86 -18.77 3.69
C ASP A 60 -17.06 -18.73 2.38
N TYR A 61 -15.81 -19.14 2.46
CA TYR A 61 -14.82 -19.00 1.40
C TYR A 61 -14.02 -20.29 1.22
N VAL A 62 -13.71 -20.65 -0.02
CA VAL A 62 -12.84 -21.79 -0.33
C VAL A 62 -11.48 -21.25 -0.78
N TYR A 63 -10.47 -21.47 0.06
CA TYR A 63 -9.09 -21.14 -0.27
C TYR A 63 -8.45 -22.29 -1.05
N SER A 64 -8.43 -22.15 -2.38
CA SER A 64 -7.78 -23.08 -3.29
C SER A 64 -6.29 -22.76 -3.43
N THR A 65 -5.43 -23.74 -3.20
CA THR A 65 -3.97 -23.66 -3.27
C THR A 65 -3.37 -24.98 -3.77
N SER A 66 -2.05 -25.05 -3.95
CA SER A 66 -1.36 -26.28 -4.34
C SER A 66 -0.08 -26.49 -3.53
N ASP A 67 0.19 -27.75 -3.18
CA ASP A 67 1.46 -28.18 -2.61
C ASP A 67 2.35 -28.72 -3.75
N ALA A 68 3.59 -28.26 -3.85
CA ALA A 68 4.53 -28.69 -4.89
C ALA A 68 5.79 -29.33 -4.27
N LYS A 69 6.25 -30.44 -4.86
CA LYS A 69 7.49 -31.13 -4.48
C LYS A 69 8.26 -31.57 -5.71
N VAL A 70 9.57 -31.31 -5.73
CA VAL A 70 10.47 -31.79 -6.78
C VAL A 70 11.12 -33.10 -6.33
N GLU A 71 10.98 -34.16 -7.12
CA GLU A 71 11.58 -35.48 -6.91
C GLU A 71 12.36 -35.87 -8.18
N GLY A 72 13.69 -35.73 -8.15
CA GLY A 72 14.51 -35.88 -9.34
C GLY A 72 14.11 -34.85 -10.41
N ASN A 73 13.65 -35.33 -11.57
CA ASN A 73 13.25 -34.49 -12.71
C ASN A 73 11.73 -34.25 -12.78
N VAL A 74 10.96 -34.65 -11.75
CA VAL A 74 9.49 -34.53 -11.74
C VAL A 74 9.06 -33.56 -10.63
N CYS A 75 8.34 -32.51 -11.01
CA CYS A 75 7.61 -31.67 -10.06
C CYS A 75 6.20 -32.23 -9.87
N ARG A 76 5.92 -32.83 -8.71
CA ARG A 76 4.58 -33.30 -8.34
C ARG A 76 3.82 -32.16 -7.66
N VAL A 77 2.65 -31.82 -8.20
CA VAL A 77 1.78 -30.76 -7.67
C VAL A 77 0.45 -31.37 -7.22
N ARG A 78 0.05 -31.09 -5.98
CA ARG A 78 -1.23 -31.54 -5.40
C ARG A 78 -2.12 -30.33 -5.12
N PRO A 79 -3.20 -30.12 -5.89
CA PRO A 79 -4.22 -29.13 -5.57
C PRO A 79 -4.90 -29.44 -4.23
N ARG A 80 -5.28 -28.39 -3.50
CA ARG A 80 -5.93 -28.47 -2.20
C ARG A 80 -6.91 -27.32 -2.02
N ASP A 81 -8.11 -27.66 -1.55
CA ASP A 81 -9.10 -26.69 -1.12
C ASP A 81 -9.20 -26.69 0.41
N VAL A 82 -9.21 -25.49 1.00
CA VAL A 82 -9.37 -25.28 2.43
C VAL A 82 -10.58 -24.41 2.67
N ARG A 83 -11.59 -24.94 3.38
CA ARG A 83 -12.76 -24.17 3.77
C ARG A 83 -12.40 -23.18 4.86
N MET A 84 -12.82 -21.93 4.68
CA MET A 84 -12.63 -20.85 5.63
C MET A 84 -13.95 -20.12 5.83
N THR A 85 -14.12 -19.51 7.01
CA THR A 85 -15.20 -18.56 7.26
C THR A 85 -14.57 -17.26 7.75
N PHE A 86 -14.77 -16.17 7.01
CA PHE A 86 -14.33 -14.83 7.38
C PHE A 86 -15.42 -14.11 8.16
N ARG A 87 -15.04 -13.30 9.14
CA ARG A 87 -15.88 -12.36 9.88
C ARG A 87 -15.23 -10.99 9.87
N THR A 88 -15.95 -9.99 9.37
CA THR A 88 -15.53 -8.60 9.41
C THR A 88 -16.51 -7.79 10.25
N LYS A 89 -16.02 -7.15 11.33
CA LYS A 89 -16.84 -6.23 12.14
C LYS A 89 -17.20 -5.00 11.33
N ARG A 90 -18.48 -4.64 11.29
CA ARG A 90 -19.03 -3.56 10.45
C ARG A 90 -18.84 -2.17 11.04
N ARG A 91 -18.86 -2.05 12.37
CA ARG A 91 -18.67 -0.78 13.07
C ARG A 91 -17.21 -0.35 12.93
N VAL A 92 -17.01 0.77 12.25
CA VAL A 92 -15.72 1.45 12.15
C VAL A 92 -15.52 2.29 13.43
N PRO A 93 -14.43 2.08 14.18
CA PRO A 93 -14.17 2.82 15.40
C PRO A 93 -13.73 4.25 15.10
N ARG A 94 -13.92 5.16 16.05
CA ARG A 94 -13.24 6.45 16.02
C ARG A 94 -11.74 6.23 16.23
N LEU A 95 -10.95 6.39 15.17
CA LEU A 95 -9.52 6.08 15.15
C LEU A 95 -8.67 7.30 15.53
N GLY A 96 -7.71 7.08 16.42
CA GLY A 96 -6.57 7.97 16.63
C GLY A 96 -5.32 7.48 15.89
N VAL A 97 -4.52 8.39 15.37
CA VAL A 97 -3.21 8.09 14.76
C VAL A 97 -2.15 8.94 15.42
N MET A 98 -1.20 8.29 16.09
CA MET A 98 -0.08 8.96 16.75
C MET A 98 1.20 8.83 15.92
N LEU A 99 1.71 9.95 15.41
CA LEU A 99 2.89 9.97 14.54
C LEU A 99 4.16 10.29 15.33
N VAL A 100 5.15 9.40 15.28
CA VAL A 100 6.51 9.74 15.69
C VAL A 100 7.17 10.51 14.55
N GLY A 101 7.59 11.74 14.80
CA GLY A 101 8.01 12.69 13.76
C GLY A 101 6.85 13.46 13.13
N ILE A 102 5.78 13.77 13.89
CA ILE A 102 4.59 14.48 13.38
C ILE A 102 4.91 15.86 12.79
N GLY A 103 5.96 16.53 13.29
CA GLY A 103 6.44 17.80 12.75
C GLY A 103 7.31 17.65 11.50
N GLY A 104 7.64 16.44 11.06
CA GLY A 104 8.39 16.19 9.82
C GLY A 104 7.61 16.57 8.56
N ASN A 105 8.27 16.44 7.39
CA ASN A 105 7.64 16.72 6.11
C ASN A 105 6.38 15.85 5.90
N ASN A 106 6.49 14.53 6.08
CA ASN A 106 5.37 13.60 5.96
C ASN A 106 4.29 13.85 7.01
N GLY A 107 4.67 14.02 8.28
CA GLY A 107 3.73 14.21 9.39
C GLY A 107 2.88 15.48 9.23
N SER A 108 3.51 16.61 8.92
CA SER A 108 2.78 17.85 8.66
C SER A 108 1.91 17.75 7.39
N THR A 109 2.39 17.07 6.34
CA THR A 109 1.66 16.89 5.08
C THR A 109 0.42 16.00 5.24
N VAL A 110 0.49 14.87 5.95
CA VAL A 110 -0.67 13.97 6.11
C VAL A 110 -1.77 14.60 6.96
N VAL A 111 -1.39 15.37 7.99
CA VAL A 111 -2.34 16.14 8.81
C VAL A 111 -2.99 17.24 7.97
N ALA A 112 -2.19 18.01 7.23
CA ALA A 112 -2.67 19.06 6.34
C ALA A 112 -3.61 18.52 5.26
N ALA A 113 -3.25 17.43 4.59
CA ALA A 113 -4.06 16.78 3.56
C ALA A 113 -5.40 16.31 4.13
N THR A 114 -5.41 15.74 5.34
CA THR A 114 -6.64 15.32 5.98
C THR A 114 -7.55 16.48 6.36
N LEU A 115 -6.99 17.56 6.93
CA LEU A 115 -7.76 18.77 7.24
C LEU A 115 -8.31 19.43 5.98
N ALA A 116 -7.50 19.53 4.92
CA ALA A 116 -7.93 20.13 3.66
C ALA A 116 -9.10 19.37 3.01
N ASN A 117 -9.05 18.03 3.02
CA ASN A 117 -10.16 17.20 2.52
C ASN A 117 -11.39 17.31 3.42
N LYS A 118 -11.23 17.28 4.74
CA LYS A 118 -12.32 17.44 5.70
C LYS A 118 -13.05 18.77 5.56
N LEU A 119 -12.31 19.84 5.30
CA LEU A 119 -12.84 21.21 5.15
C LEU A 119 -13.31 21.51 3.72
N GLY A 120 -13.11 20.58 2.77
CA GLY A 120 -13.47 20.80 1.35
C GLY A 120 -12.70 21.94 0.70
N LEU A 121 -11.43 22.13 1.07
CA LEU A 121 -10.65 23.29 0.63
C LEU A 121 -10.33 23.24 -0.87
N SER A 122 -10.26 24.44 -1.45
CA SER A 122 -9.77 24.67 -2.80
C SER A 122 -8.84 25.87 -2.83
N TRP A 123 -7.87 25.85 -3.73
CA TRP A 123 -6.88 26.92 -3.89
C TRP A 123 -6.53 27.09 -5.36
N ARG A 124 -6.11 28.30 -5.72
CA ARG A 124 -5.63 28.60 -7.08
C ARG A 124 -4.17 28.18 -7.17
N THR A 125 -3.84 27.50 -8.25
CA THR A 125 -2.48 27.42 -8.75
C THR A 125 -2.33 28.36 -9.95
N LYS A 126 -1.12 28.45 -10.49
CA LYS A 126 -0.88 29.18 -11.75
C LYS A 126 -1.74 28.69 -12.93
N ASP A 127 -2.19 27.43 -12.89
CA ASP A 127 -2.86 26.77 -14.03
C ASP A 127 -4.36 26.61 -13.82
N LYS A 128 -4.82 26.35 -12.59
CA LYS A 128 -6.23 26.04 -12.29
C LYS A 128 -6.58 26.19 -10.82
N VAL A 129 -7.88 26.14 -10.51
CA VAL A 129 -8.33 25.86 -9.14
C VAL A 129 -8.15 24.37 -8.86
N GLN A 130 -7.42 24.05 -7.80
CA GLN A 130 -7.29 22.72 -7.24
C GLN A 130 -8.29 22.53 -6.11
N THR A 131 -8.77 21.29 -5.93
CA THR A 131 -9.57 20.88 -4.77
C THR A 131 -8.85 19.78 -4.03
N ALA A 132 -8.92 19.80 -2.70
CA ALA A 132 -8.36 18.77 -1.85
C ALA A 132 -8.85 17.37 -2.27
N ASN A 133 -7.93 16.41 -2.29
CA ASN A 133 -8.20 15.02 -2.66
C ASN A 133 -7.18 14.09 -1.96
N TYR A 134 -7.35 12.78 -2.15
CA TYR A 134 -6.45 11.75 -1.64
C TYR A 134 -5.73 10.98 -2.76
N TYR A 135 -5.40 11.64 -3.88
CA TYR A 135 -4.68 10.97 -4.97
C TYR A 135 -3.38 10.33 -4.48
N GLY A 136 -3.08 9.14 -5.01
CA GLY A 136 -1.94 8.32 -4.59
C GLY A 136 -2.28 7.30 -3.49
N SER A 137 -3.43 7.42 -2.81
CA SER A 137 -3.90 6.43 -1.84
C SER A 137 -4.67 5.31 -2.54
N ILE A 138 -4.28 4.05 -2.31
CA ILE A 138 -4.97 2.90 -2.89
C ILE A 138 -6.34 2.68 -2.27
N THR A 139 -6.50 2.95 -0.97
CA THR A 139 -7.77 2.76 -0.28
C THR A 139 -8.77 3.82 -0.72
N GLN A 140 -8.33 5.06 -0.88
CA GLN A 140 -9.23 6.19 -1.15
C GLN A 140 -9.53 6.40 -2.64
N THR A 141 -8.59 6.06 -3.54
CA THR A 141 -8.67 6.47 -4.95
C THR A 141 -8.47 5.36 -5.98
N SER A 142 -8.14 4.13 -5.55
CA SER A 142 -8.09 3.00 -6.47
C SER A 142 -9.42 2.24 -6.52
N THR A 143 -9.62 1.49 -7.60
CA THR A 143 -10.81 0.66 -7.80
C THR A 143 -10.46 -0.82 -7.84
N VAL A 144 -11.46 -1.65 -7.62
CA VAL A 144 -11.39 -3.11 -7.66
C VAL A 144 -12.50 -3.59 -8.59
N SER A 145 -12.16 -4.51 -9.50
CA SER A 145 -13.16 -5.20 -10.31
C SER A 145 -13.97 -6.14 -9.43
N ILE A 146 -15.30 -6.09 -9.54
CA ILE A 146 -16.24 -6.97 -8.84
C ILE A 146 -16.87 -8.03 -9.75
N GLY A 147 -16.68 -7.91 -11.07
CA GLY A 147 -17.13 -8.89 -12.06
C GLY A 147 -17.68 -8.23 -13.32
N ASN A 148 -18.27 -9.05 -14.20
CA ASN A 148 -18.88 -8.60 -15.46
C ASN A 148 -20.38 -8.32 -15.30
N GLY A 149 -20.79 -7.09 -15.66
CA GLY A 149 -22.18 -6.66 -15.82
C GLY A 149 -22.59 -6.57 -17.30
N PRO A 150 -23.84 -6.17 -17.59
CA PRO A 150 -24.37 -6.13 -18.97
C PRO A 150 -23.58 -5.22 -19.93
N GLN A 151 -22.86 -4.22 -19.39
CA GLN A 151 -22.10 -3.24 -20.17
C GLN A 151 -20.58 -3.47 -20.12
N GLY A 152 -20.13 -4.57 -19.49
CA GLY A 152 -18.72 -4.90 -19.33
C GLY A 152 -18.31 -5.04 -17.86
N GLU A 153 -17.00 -5.01 -17.63
CA GLU A 153 -16.42 -5.16 -16.31
C GLU A 153 -16.81 -4.00 -15.38
N VAL A 154 -17.26 -4.33 -14.17
CA VAL A 154 -17.73 -3.37 -13.17
C VAL A 154 -16.65 -3.17 -12.12
N TYR A 155 -16.30 -1.91 -11.91
CA TYR A 155 -15.32 -1.48 -10.92
C TYR A 155 -15.97 -0.64 -9.84
N VAL A 156 -15.56 -0.88 -8.60
CA VAL A 156 -15.97 -0.09 -7.42
C VAL A 156 -14.76 0.46 -6.69
N PRO A 157 -14.86 1.60 -5.98
CA PRO A 157 -13.78 2.06 -5.12
C PRO A 157 -13.37 0.99 -4.10
N MET A 158 -12.06 0.84 -3.86
CA MET A 158 -11.55 -0.19 -2.94
C MET A 158 -12.16 -0.09 -1.54
N LYS A 159 -12.29 1.14 -1.02
CA LYS A 159 -12.92 1.44 0.27
C LYS A 159 -14.41 1.06 0.37
N ASP A 160 -15.07 0.76 -0.75
CA ASP A 160 -16.49 0.41 -0.75
C ASP A 160 -16.72 -1.11 -0.68
N LEU A 161 -15.66 -1.95 -0.75
CA LEU A 161 -15.77 -3.40 -0.56
C LEU A 161 -16.09 -3.80 0.89
N LEU A 162 -15.50 -3.09 1.85
CA LEU A 162 -15.65 -3.32 3.29
C LEU A 162 -15.73 -1.97 4.00
N PRO A 163 -16.41 -1.88 5.15
CA PRO A 163 -16.43 -0.64 5.92
C PRO A 163 -15.02 -0.31 6.41
N MET A 164 -14.43 0.78 5.89
CA MET A 164 -13.09 1.27 6.23
C MET A 164 -13.15 2.61 6.96
N VAL A 165 -12.09 2.92 7.70
CA VAL A 165 -11.89 4.27 8.25
C VAL A 165 -11.86 5.29 7.12
N ASN A 166 -12.66 6.34 7.27
CA ASN A 166 -12.54 7.53 6.45
C ASN A 166 -11.42 8.41 7.03
N PRO A 167 -10.37 8.74 6.26
CA PRO A 167 -9.27 9.57 6.76
C PRO A 167 -9.74 10.92 7.34
N ASN A 168 -10.84 11.51 6.84
CA ASN A 168 -11.42 12.76 7.35
C ASN A 168 -11.87 12.69 8.82
N ASP A 169 -12.10 11.49 9.35
CA ASP A 169 -12.61 11.26 10.71
C ASP A 169 -11.50 10.90 11.71
N VAL A 170 -10.26 10.75 11.24
CA VAL A 170 -9.09 10.43 12.07
C VAL A 170 -8.69 11.62 12.93
N VAL A 171 -8.32 11.32 14.18
CA VAL A 171 -7.71 12.30 15.09
C VAL A 171 -6.20 12.08 15.12
N PHE A 172 -5.42 13.11 14.78
CA PHE A 172 -3.96 13.05 14.84
C PHE A 172 -3.43 13.65 16.15
N ASP A 173 -2.40 13.01 16.70
CA ASP A 173 -1.49 13.52 17.72
C ASP A 173 -0.10 12.92 17.45
N GLY A 174 0.91 13.23 18.23
CA GLY A 174 2.21 12.59 18.07
C GLY A 174 3.36 13.35 18.70
N TRP A 175 4.55 12.88 18.40
CA TRP A 175 5.79 13.35 19.00
C TRP A 175 6.71 13.93 17.93
N ASP A 176 7.50 14.94 18.28
CA ASP A 176 8.63 15.39 17.47
C ASP A 176 9.70 15.94 18.40
N ILE A 177 10.96 15.73 18.04
CA ILE A 177 12.10 16.30 18.76
C ILE A 177 12.17 17.82 18.61
N SER A 178 11.40 18.40 17.67
CA SER A 178 11.25 19.84 17.45
C SER A 178 9.91 20.34 18.01
N ARG A 179 9.93 21.51 18.68
CA ARG A 179 8.73 22.14 19.29
C ARG A 179 7.83 22.90 18.31
N LEU A 180 8.23 22.99 17.04
CA LEU A 180 7.46 23.74 16.03
C LEU A 180 6.03 23.21 15.97
N ASN A 181 5.05 24.11 15.97
CA ASN A 181 3.67 23.72 15.71
C ASN A 181 3.50 23.26 14.25
N LEU A 182 2.38 22.60 13.93
CA LEU A 182 2.24 22.00 12.61
C LEU A 182 2.12 23.03 11.46
N ALA A 183 1.70 24.28 11.73
CA ALA A 183 1.72 25.33 10.71
C ALA A 183 3.16 25.79 10.38
N GLU A 184 4.02 25.93 11.41
CA GLU A 184 5.46 26.19 11.24
C GLU A 184 6.17 25.02 10.56
N ALA A 185 5.83 23.79 10.95
CA ALA A 185 6.35 22.57 10.33
C ALA A 185 5.98 22.47 8.85
N MET A 186 4.73 22.76 8.50
CA MET A 186 4.23 22.80 7.11
C MET A 186 5.00 23.82 6.26
N ARG A 187 5.22 25.03 6.79
CA ARG A 187 6.03 26.07 6.14
C ARG A 187 7.48 25.64 5.96
N ARG A 188 8.08 25.03 6.98
CA ARG A 188 9.46 24.48 6.93
C ARG A 188 9.58 23.39 5.86
N ALA A 189 8.57 22.52 5.75
CA ALA A 189 8.57 21.38 4.84
C ALA A 189 8.53 21.81 3.37
N LYS A 190 7.91 22.95 3.05
CA LYS A 190 7.79 23.51 1.68
C LYS A 190 7.20 22.52 0.67
N VAL A 191 6.20 21.75 1.12
CA VAL A 191 5.53 20.73 0.30
C VAL A 191 4.27 21.30 -0.38
N LEU A 192 3.45 22.01 0.40
CA LEU A 192 2.12 22.45 -0.03
C LEU A 192 2.16 23.83 -0.69
N ASP A 193 1.17 24.10 -1.55
CA ASP A 193 0.98 25.42 -2.14
C ASP A 193 0.75 26.49 -1.07
N VAL A 194 1.31 27.69 -1.25
CA VAL A 194 1.26 28.78 -0.26
C VAL A 194 -0.18 29.14 0.11
N GLN A 195 -1.11 29.21 -0.85
CA GLN A 195 -2.49 29.57 -0.54
C GLN A 195 -3.17 28.48 0.32
N LEU A 196 -2.87 27.21 0.05
CA LEU A 196 -3.36 26.11 0.89
C LEU A 196 -2.75 26.17 2.30
N GLN A 197 -1.47 26.50 2.42
CA GLN A 197 -0.83 26.69 3.73
C GLN A 197 -1.55 27.79 4.52
N ASP A 198 -1.80 28.95 3.91
CA ASP A 198 -2.46 30.07 4.58
C ASP A 198 -3.88 29.72 5.07
N GLN A 199 -4.64 28.95 4.29
CA GLN A 199 -5.95 28.44 4.69
C GLN A 199 -5.88 27.46 5.88
N LEU A 200 -4.79 26.70 6.00
CA LEU A 200 -4.61 25.67 7.04
C LEU A 200 -3.98 26.20 8.33
N VAL A 201 -3.29 27.35 8.30
CA VAL A 201 -2.63 27.96 9.47
C VAL A 201 -3.54 28.03 10.71
N PRO A 202 -4.79 28.55 10.64
CA PRO A 202 -5.65 28.66 11.82
C PRO A 202 -6.01 27.32 12.49
N HIS A 203 -5.88 26.22 11.75
CA HIS A 203 -6.16 24.87 12.21
C HIS A 203 -4.91 24.17 12.73
N MET A 204 -3.77 24.37 12.08
CA MET A 204 -2.52 23.66 12.37
C MET A 204 -1.61 24.38 13.38
N GLU A 205 -1.77 25.68 13.60
CA GLU A 205 -0.95 26.44 14.57
C GLU A 205 -1.16 26.00 16.03
N LYS A 206 -2.35 25.45 16.32
CA LYS A 206 -2.73 24.94 17.65
C LYS A 206 -2.24 23.52 17.90
N MET A 207 -1.80 22.83 16.86
CA MET A 207 -1.30 21.45 16.95
C MET A 207 0.20 21.49 17.24
N ARG A 208 0.59 21.18 18.47
CA ARG A 208 2.00 21.12 18.89
C ARG A 208 2.42 19.67 19.16
N PRO A 209 3.58 19.23 18.64
CA PRO A 209 4.10 17.90 18.94
C PRO A 209 4.39 17.73 20.44
N ARG A 210 4.08 16.54 20.96
CA ARG A 210 4.60 16.09 22.26
C ARG A 210 6.13 15.96 22.20
N PRO A 211 6.85 16.09 23.32
CA PRO A 211 8.29 15.88 23.35
C PRO A 211 8.66 14.47 22.87
N GLY A 212 9.59 14.35 21.92
CA GLY A 212 10.06 13.05 21.42
C GLY A 212 11.22 12.46 22.22
N ILE A 213 11.65 11.24 21.88
CA ILE A 213 12.91 10.67 22.37
C ILE A 213 14.00 11.01 21.34
N PHE A 214 15.11 11.57 21.79
CA PHE A 214 16.26 11.88 20.95
C PHE A 214 17.51 11.19 21.50
N ASP A 215 18.09 10.32 20.68
CA ASP A 215 19.39 9.71 20.93
C ASP A 215 20.31 10.06 19.75
N PRO A 216 21.31 10.94 19.94
CA PRO A 216 22.19 11.39 18.86
C PRO A 216 23.06 10.27 18.29
N THR A 217 23.17 9.12 18.96
CA THR A 217 23.93 7.97 18.45
C THR A 217 23.16 7.16 17.40
N PHE A 218 21.84 7.34 17.30
CA PHE A 218 20.98 6.63 16.36
C PHE A 218 20.69 7.41 15.08
N VAL A 219 20.69 8.73 15.11
CA VAL A 219 20.42 9.59 13.96
C VAL A 219 21.67 10.37 13.54
N ALA A 220 21.60 11.11 12.42
CA ALA A 220 22.74 11.93 12.00
C ALA A 220 23.01 13.06 13.02
N ALA A 221 24.28 13.32 13.32
CA ALA A 221 24.67 14.40 14.25
C ALA A 221 24.11 15.78 13.84
N ASN A 222 23.87 16.00 12.55
CA ASN A 222 23.29 17.22 12.00
C ASN A 222 21.80 17.47 12.34
N GLN A 223 21.22 16.62 13.20
CA GLN A 223 19.89 16.76 13.77
C GLN A 223 19.88 17.39 15.18
N GLU A 224 21.04 17.58 15.81
CA GLU A 224 21.16 18.10 17.18
C GLU A 224 20.49 19.47 17.35
N ASP A 225 20.75 20.41 16.43
CA ASP A 225 20.15 21.75 16.45
C ASP A 225 18.61 21.75 16.32
N ARG A 226 18.02 20.66 15.83
CA ARG A 226 16.57 20.49 15.70
C ARG A 226 15.93 19.98 17.00
N ALA A 227 16.71 19.36 17.88
CA ALA A 227 16.22 18.64 19.06
C ALA A 227 16.02 19.59 20.27
N ASP A 228 14.90 20.31 20.29
CA ASP A 228 14.54 21.26 21.35
C ASP A 228 13.27 20.86 22.14
N ASN A 229 12.72 19.68 21.87
CA ASN A 229 11.49 19.14 22.47
C ASN A 229 11.67 17.65 22.81
N VAL A 230 12.44 17.37 23.87
CA VAL A 230 12.94 16.00 24.15
C VAL A 230 12.53 15.52 25.54
N ILE A 231 12.12 14.25 25.64
CA ILE A 231 11.94 13.52 26.89
C ILE A 231 13.31 13.12 27.45
N LYS A 232 13.63 13.63 28.64
CA LYS A 232 14.87 13.31 29.35
C LYS A 232 14.67 12.13 30.32
N GLY A 233 15.78 11.54 30.77
CA GLY A 233 15.79 10.47 31.76
C GLY A 233 16.28 9.14 31.20
N THR A 234 16.06 8.07 31.96
CA THR A 234 16.40 6.70 31.54
C THR A 234 15.47 6.21 30.43
N LYS A 235 15.89 5.19 29.68
CA LYS A 235 15.07 4.52 28.66
C LYS A 235 13.78 3.96 29.26
N GLN A 236 13.82 3.45 30.49
CA GLN A 236 12.62 3.06 31.23
C GLN A 236 11.67 4.23 31.50
N ALA A 237 12.18 5.38 31.94
CA ALA A 237 11.36 6.56 32.16
C ALA A 237 10.76 7.10 30.85
N GLN A 238 11.53 7.04 29.75
CA GLN A 238 11.07 7.36 28.41
C GLN A 238 9.96 6.41 27.95
N LEU A 239 10.12 5.10 28.13
CA LEU A 239 9.10 4.09 27.84
C LEU A 239 7.79 4.40 28.58
N GLU A 240 7.84 4.57 29.89
CA GLU A 240 6.65 4.88 30.69
C GLU A 240 6.01 6.21 30.31
N ARG A 241 6.81 7.20 29.88
CA ARG A 241 6.29 8.46 29.37
C ARG A 241 5.51 8.28 28.07
N ILE A 242 6.04 7.51 27.10
CA ILE A 242 5.33 7.25 25.84
C ILE A 242 4.03 6.47 26.11
N ARG A 243 4.06 5.49 27.01
CA ARG A 243 2.86 4.75 27.43
C ARG A 243 1.81 5.67 28.08
N ALA A 244 2.24 6.64 28.89
CA ALA A 244 1.34 7.64 29.47
C ALA A 244 0.75 8.57 28.41
N ASP A 245 1.56 9.04 27.45
CA ASP A 245 1.10 9.90 26.35
C ASP A 245 0.05 9.19 25.48
N ILE A 246 0.22 7.90 25.18
CA ILE A 246 -0.77 7.09 24.44
C ILE A 246 -2.10 7.03 25.18
N ARG A 247 -2.07 6.69 26.48
CA ARG A 247 -3.28 6.61 27.31
C ARG A 247 -3.98 7.96 27.45
N GLU A 248 -3.22 9.04 27.65
CA GLU A 248 -3.75 10.40 27.72
C GLU A 248 -4.42 10.81 26.41
N PHE A 249 -3.77 10.53 25.27
CA PHE A 249 -4.35 10.82 23.95
C PHE A 249 -5.66 10.07 23.74
N ILE A 250 -5.69 8.75 24.01
CA ILE A 250 -6.91 7.94 23.88
C ILE A 250 -8.04 8.51 24.75
N ALA A 251 -7.75 8.80 26.02
CA ALA A 251 -8.73 9.33 26.96
C ALA A 251 -9.25 10.73 26.59
N SER A 252 -8.35 11.66 26.25
CA SER A 252 -8.68 13.07 25.98
C SER A 252 -9.38 13.29 24.63
N SER A 253 -8.98 12.54 23.60
CA SER A 253 -9.55 12.65 22.25
C SER A 253 -10.82 11.82 22.06
N LYS A 254 -11.13 10.93 23.03
CA LYS A 254 -12.26 9.99 23.01
C LYS A 254 -12.25 9.08 21.78
N VAL A 255 -11.06 8.78 21.26
CA VAL A 255 -10.87 7.71 20.26
C VAL A 255 -10.99 6.37 20.98
N GLU A 256 -11.42 5.35 20.25
CA GLU A 256 -11.59 4.01 20.83
C GLU A 256 -10.30 3.19 20.78
N LYS A 257 -9.41 3.55 19.84
CA LYS A 257 -8.13 2.89 19.59
C LYS A 257 -7.17 3.88 18.96
N ALA A 258 -5.88 3.60 19.08
CA ALA A 258 -4.81 4.35 18.43
C ALA A 258 -3.90 3.43 17.63
N ILE A 259 -3.42 3.93 16.49
CA ILE A 259 -2.30 3.35 15.74
C ILE A 259 -1.10 4.27 15.91
N VAL A 260 0.05 3.70 16.25
CA VAL A 260 1.32 4.44 16.34
C VAL A 260 2.10 4.20 15.06
N LEU A 261 2.58 5.27 14.42
CA LEU A 261 3.33 5.17 13.18
C LEU A 261 4.62 5.99 13.24
N TRP A 262 5.74 5.36 12.93
CA TRP A 262 7.03 6.02 12.81
C TRP A 262 7.21 6.64 11.43
N THR A 263 7.30 7.97 11.40
CA THR A 263 7.69 8.76 10.22
C THR A 263 8.77 9.78 10.56
N ALA A 264 9.55 9.53 11.61
CA ALA A 264 10.66 10.36 12.02
C ALA A 264 11.92 10.07 11.17
N ASN A 265 13.04 10.64 11.59
CA ASN A 265 14.32 10.41 10.94
C ASN A 265 14.66 8.91 10.86
N THR A 266 15.32 8.52 9.77
CA THR A 266 15.91 7.18 9.65
C THR A 266 17.01 7.04 10.71
N GLU A 267 16.88 6.02 11.56
CA GLU A 267 17.92 5.62 12.50
C GLU A 267 18.94 4.71 11.79
N ARG A 268 20.15 4.56 12.35
CA ARG A 268 21.04 3.44 12.01
C ARG A 268 20.41 2.11 12.45
N TYR A 269 20.95 1.00 11.98
CA TYR A 269 20.60 -0.30 12.54
C TYR A 269 21.13 -0.45 13.97
N CYS A 270 20.35 -1.14 14.80
CA CYS A 270 20.81 -1.73 16.06
C CYS A 270 21.56 -3.04 15.80
N ASP A 271 22.58 -3.31 16.60
CA ASP A 271 23.22 -4.63 16.66
C ASP A 271 22.33 -5.59 17.46
N VAL A 272 21.78 -6.61 16.79
CA VAL A 272 20.92 -7.62 17.42
C VAL A 272 21.79 -8.62 18.19
N THR A 273 21.69 -8.59 19.52
CA THR A 273 22.54 -9.39 20.42
C THR A 273 21.71 -10.35 21.27
N GLU A 274 22.18 -11.60 21.40
CA GLU A 274 21.61 -12.59 22.31
C GLU A 274 21.69 -12.09 23.77
N GLY A 275 20.64 -12.32 24.56
CA GLY A 275 20.53 -11.76 25.91
C GLY A 275 20.14 -10.28 25.98
N VAL A 276 19.95 -9.60 24.84
CA VAL A 276 19.54 -8.18 24.77
C VAL A 276 18.26 -8.00 23.95
N HIS A 277 18.24 -8.46 22.70
CA HIS A 277 17.13 -8.20 21.76
C HIS A 277 16.44 -9.47 21.26
N ASP A 278 16.89 -10.63 21.70
CA ASP A 278 16.50 -11.96 21.23
C ASP A 278 15.13 -12.41 21.76
N THR A 279 14.77 -12.03 22.99
CA THR A 279 13.49 -12.40 23.62
C THR A 279 12.76 -11.19 24.18
N ALA A 280 11.44 -11.32 24.36
CA ALA A 280 10.62 -10.25 24.93
C ALA A 280 11.09 -9.84 26.33
N ALA A 281 11.51 -10.81 27.15
CA ALA A 281 12.00 -10.56 28.51
C ALA A 281 13.34 -9.80 28.49
N ASN A 282 14.29 -10.24 27.66
CA ASN A 282 15.59 -9.61 27.53
C ASN A 282 15.47 -8.18 26.98
N LEU A 283 14.57 -7.94 26.03
CA LEU A 283 14.33 -6.61 25.48
C LEU A 283 13.79 -5.62 26.53
N LEU A 284 12.87 -6.07 27.39
CA LEU A 284 12.34 -5.25 28.48
C LEU A 284 13.41 -4.96 29.54
N ASP A 285 14.21 -5.97 29.92
CA ASP A 285 15.33 -5.82 30.84
C ASP A 285 16.43 -4.89 30.27
N ALA A 286 16.70 -4.96 28.95
CA ALA A 286 17.62 -4.07 28.26
C ALA A 286 17.15 -2.60 28.28
N ILE A 287 15.83 -2.35 28.19
CA ILE A 287 15.25 -1.01 28.37
C ILE A 287 15.46 -0.54 29.81
N GLU A 288 15.19 -1.39 30.79
CA GLU A 288 15.35 -1.07 32.22
C GLU A 288 16.81 -0.71 32.56
N LYS A 289 17.76 -1.48 32.01
CA LYS A 289 19.21 -1.29 32.19
C LYS A 289 19.83 -0.21 31.30
N ASN A 290 19.03 0.55 30.54
CA ASN A 290 19.51 1.60 29.64
C ASN A 290 20.51 1.11 28.58
N HIS A 291 20.34 -0.12 28.08
CA HIS A 291 21.30 -0.72 27.15
C HIS A 291 21.48 0.14 25.89
N PRO A 292 22.72 0.43 25.44
CA PRO A 292 22.99 1.39 24.36
C PRO A 292 22.31 1.02 23.03
N GLU A 293 22.24 -0.27 22.69
CA GLU A 293 21.62 -0.75 21.44
C GLU A 293 20.07 -0.78 21.45
N VAL A 294 19.41 -0.23 22.47
CA VAL A 294 17.96 0.01 22.45
C VAL A 294 17.68 1.39 21.85
N SER A 295 17.23 1.45 20.60
CA SER A 295 16.94 2.71 19.93
C SER A 295 15.65 3.40 20.43
N PRO A 296 15.48 4.71 20.16
CA PRO A 296 14.21 5.39 20.33
C PRO A 296 13.04 4.67 19.63
N SER A 297 13.20 4.22 18.37
CA SER A 297 12.12 3.50 17.68
C SER A 297 11.71 2.20 18.38
N THR A 298 12.67 1.49 18.99
CA THR A 298 12.38 0.31 19.82
C THR A 298 11.56 0.66 21.05
N ILE A 299 11.85 1.77 21.73
CA ILE A 299 11.07 2.23 22.89
C ILE A 299 9.62 2.56 22.47
N PHE A 300 9.43 3.29 21.36
CA PHE A 300 8.09 3.59 20.85
C PHE A 300 7.32 2.32 20.47
N ALA A 301 7.98 1.36 19.81
CA ALA A 301 7.33 0.11 19.43
C ALA A 301 6.94 -0.74 20.65
N VAL A 302 7.83 -0.87 21.64
CA VAL A 302 7.53 -1.57 22.90
C VAL A 302 6.39 -0.87 23.66
N ALA A 303 6.42 0.46 23.75
CA ALA A 303 5.33 1.23 24.37
C ALA A 303 3.98 0.96 23.70
N SER A 304 3.95 0.98 22.37
CA SER A 304 2.74 0.76 21.57
C SER A 304 2.18 -0.64 21.81
N VAL A 305 3.04 -1.67 21.76
CA VAL A 305 2.64 -3.06 22.01
C VAL A 305 2.13 -3.26 23.44
N LEU A 306 2.76 -2.64 24.44
CA LEU A 306 2.30 -2.71 25.83
C LEU A 306 0.96 -2.01 26.06
N GLU A 307 0.63 -0.99 25.27
CA GLU A 307 -0.66 -0.29 25.29
C GLU A 307 -1.69 -0.87 24.30
N GLY A 308 -1.41 -2.02 23.68
CA GLY A 308 -2.34 -2.68 22.76
C GLY A 308 -2.55 -1.94 21.43
N CYS A 309 -1.64 -1.03 21.08
CA CYS A 309 -1.72 -0.20 19.88
C CYS A 309 -0.83 -0.78 18.76
N THR A 310 -1.41 -0.99 17.58
CA THR A 310 -0.65 -1.38 16.39
C THR A 310 0.47 -0.39 16.10
N TYR A 311 1.68 -0.89 15.84
CA TYR A 311 2.85 -0.07 15.53
C TYR A 311 3.32 -0.28 14.08
N ILE A 312 3.51 0.82 13.36
CA ILE A 312 3.92 0.80 11.96
C ILE A 312 5.26 1.53 11.80
N ASN A 313 6.27 0.84 11.27
CA ASN A 313 7.57 1.42 10.97
C ASN A 313 7.64 1.91 9.51
N GLY A 314 7.55 3.23 9.33
CA GLY A 314 7.65 3.88 8.02
C GLY A 314 9.09 4.16 7.55
N SER A 315 10.10 3.76 8.34
CA SER A 315 11.53 4.01 8.08
C SER A 315 12.31 2.69 7.98
N PRO A 316 13.57 2.69 7.51
CA PRO A 316 14.25 1.45 7.15
C PRO A 316 15.01 0.78 8.30
N GLN A 317 15.15 1.40 9.47
CA GLN A 317 15.88 0.78 10.58
C GLN A 317 15.21 -0.52 11.06
N ASN A 318 16.00 -1.44 11.59
CA ASN A 318 15.58 -2.76 12.07
C ASN A 318 14.91 -2.72 13.46
N THR A 319 13.89 -1.87 13.64
CA THR A 319 13.13 -1.75 14.91
C THR A 319 12.56 -3.11 15.36
N PHE A 320 12.14 -3.95 14.41
CA PHE A 320 11.52 -5.26 14.67
C PHE A 320 12.53 -6.37 15.01
N VAL A 321 13.27 -6.16 16.10
CA VAL A 321 14.15 -7.18 16.68
C VAL A 321 13.35 -8.39 17.21
N PRO A 322 13.96 -9.59 17.33
CA PRO A 322 13.23 -10.82 17.69
C PRO A 322 12.39 -10.70 18.98
N GLY A 323 12.91 -10.05 20.01
CA GLY A 323 12.20 -9.84 21.27
C GLY A 323 10.96 -8.96 21.14
N LEU A 324 10.96 -7.98 20.22
CA LEU A 324 9.78 -7.17 19.93
C LEU A 324 8.74 -7.97 19.14
N LEU A 325 9.17 -8.78 18.18
CA LEU A 325 8.29 -9.69 17.44
C LEU A 325 7.61 -10.68 18.40
N GLU A 326 8.38 -11.22 19.36
CA GLU A 326 7.86 -12.09 20.40
C GLU A 326 6.85 -11.37 21.29
N LEU A 327 7.18 -10.16 21.76
CA LEU A 327 6.30 -9.36 22.61
C LEU A 327 4.98 -9.04 21.91
N ALA A 328 5.01 -8.65 20.64
CA ALA A 328 3.81 -8.38 19.84
C ALA A 328 2.92 -9.61 19.68
N ARG A 329 3.54 -10.80 19.49
CA ARG A 329 2.81 -12.08 19.46
C ARG A 329 2.15 -12.40 20.79
N GLN A 330 2.86 -12.21 21.90
CA GLN A 330 2.32 -12.43 23.25
C GLN A 330 1.14 -11.49 23.56
N ARG A 331 1.18 -10.25 23.05
CA ARG A 331 0.14 -9.23 23.24
C ARG A 331 -0.94 -9.22 22.16
N GLN A 332 -0.79 -10.03 21.11
CA GLN A 332 -1.68 -10.06 19.94
C GLN A 332 -1.85 -8.68 19.27
N VAL A 333 -0.76 -7.91 19.20
CA VAL A 333 -0.72 -6.58 18.57
C VAL A 333 -0.04 -6.67 17.20
N PHE A 334 -0.47 -5.85 16.25
CA PHE A 334 0.16 -5.81 14.93
C PHE A 334 1.41 -4.93 14.89
N LEU A 335 2.39 -5.42 14.14
CA LEU A 335 3.58 -4.73 13.67
C LEU A 335 3.57 -4.76 12.14
N ALA A 336 3.86 -3.63 11.52
CA ALA A 336 3.99 -3.53 10.07
C ALA A 336 5.12 -2.57 9.66
N GLY A 337 5.75 -2.84 8.53
CA GLY A 337 6.95 -2.14 8.08
C GLY A 337 7.75 -3.05 7.14
N ASP A 338 8.94 -2.69 6.66
CA ASP A 338 9.69 -1.46 6.95
C ASP A 338 9.84 -0.57 5.70
N ASP A 339 10.00 0.73 5.96
CA ASP A 339 10.25 1.82 5.00
C ASP A 339 9.16 2.06 3.92
N PHE A 340 8.62 3.27 3.82
CA PHE A 340 7.56 3.60 2.84
C PHE A 340 7.96 3.35 1.38
N LYS A 341 7.17 2.59 0.63
CA LYS A 341 7.39 2.38 -0.81
C LYS A 341 6.69 3.45 -1.67
N SER A 342 7.25 4.67 -1.69
CA SER A 342 6.66 5.87 -2.34
C SER A 342 6.85 5.93 -3.87
N GLY A 343 8.08 6.22 -4.33
CA GLY A 343 8.39 6.55 -5.72
C GLY A 343 9.27 5.52 -6.42
N GLN A 344 10.60 5.75 -6.40
CA GLN A 344 11.59 4.94 -7.15
C GLN A 344 11.44 3.43 -6.89
N THR A 345 11.45 3.00 -5.63
CA THR A 345 11.36 1.57 -5.30
C THR A 345 10.03 0.96 -5.70
N LYS A 346 8.93 1.74 -5.66
CA LYS A 346 7.60 1.29 -6.09
C LYS A 346 7.58 1.00 -7.60
N LEU A 347 8.23 1.86 -8.40
CA LEU A 347 8.38 1.64 -9.83
C LEU A 347 9.36 0.49 -10.15
N LYS A 348 10.47 0.40 -9.41
CA LYS A 348 11.45 -0.70 -9.54
C LYS A 348 10.79 -2.06 -9.36
N SER A 349 9.96 -2.22 -8.32
CA SER A 349 9.25 -3.49 -8.05
C SER A 349 8.12 -3.80 -9.05
N VAL A 350 7.81 -2.88 -9.97
CA VAL A 350 6.96 -3.12 -11.14
C VAL A 350 7.82 -3.50 -12.35
N LEU A 351 8.88 -2.73 -12.62
CA LEU A 351 9.73 -2.93 -13.80
C LEU A 351 10.46 -4.27 -13.76
N VAL A 352 11.03 -4.65 -12.61
CA VAL A 352 11.75 -5.93 -12.50
C VAL A 352 10.80 -7.12 -12.63
N ASP A 353 9.60 -7.03 -12.03
CA ASP A 353 8.55 -8.06 -12.18
C ASP A 353 8.14 -8.21 -13.65
N PHE A 354 7.94 -7.09 -14.36
CA PHE A 354 7.65 -7.08 -15.79
C PHE A 354 8.77 -7.70 -16.62
N LEU A 355 10.03 -7.27 -16.45
CA LEU A 355 11.16 -7.73 -17.25
C LEU A 355 11.39 -9.23 -17.10
N VAL A 356 11.46 -9.72 -15.86
CA VAL A 356 11.69 -11.15 -15.58
C VAL A 356 10.51 -11.99 -16.06
N SER A 357 9.27 -11.53 -15.87
CA SER A 357 8.07 -12.24 -16.35
C SER A 357 8.00 -12.30 -17.88
N ALA A 358 8.59 -11.32 -18.58
CA ALA A 358 8.69 -11.29 -20.03
C ALA A 358 9.87 -12.14 -20.57
N GLY A 359 10.64 -12.81 -19.70
CA GLY A 359 11.82 -13.59 -20.11
C GLY A 359 13.02 -12.73 -20.48
N ILE A 360 13.06 -11.48 -20.02
CA ILE A 360 14.19 -10.55 -20.18
C ILE A 360 15.02 -10.61 -18.90
N LYS A 361 16.35 -10.68 -19.03
CA LYS A 361 17.27 -10.85 -17.89
C LYS A 361 17.91 -9.52 -17.50
N PRO A 362 17.40 -8.77 -16.50
CA PRO A 362 18.15 -7.69 -15.88
C PRO A 362 19.52 -8.16 -15.41
N VAL A 363 20.58 -7.50 -15.87
CA VAL A 363 21.97 -7.78 -15.46
C VAL A 363 22.61 -6.60 -14.73
N SER A 364 22.08 -5.39 -14.90
CA SER A 364 22.51 -4.21 -14.13
C SER A 364 21.32 -3.30 -13.81
N ILE A 365 21.25 -2.86 -12.55
CA ILE A 365 20.26 -1.94 -12.02
C ILE A 365 21.01 -0.86 -11.23
N VAL A 366 21.05 0.36 -11.75
CA VAL A 366 21.73 1.49 -11.10
C VAL A 366 20.70 2.55 -10.72
N SER A 367 20.58 2.84 -9.42
CA SER A 367 19.52 3.71 -8.87
C SER A 367 20.12 4.90 -8.13
N TYR A 368 20.23 6.04 -8.81
CA TYR A 368 20.64 7.31 -8.23
C TYR A 368 19.45 8.10 -7.66
N ASN A 369 19.69 8.81 -6.57
CA ASN A 369 18.71 9.68 -5.94
C ASN A 369 19.37 10.94 -5.39
N HIS A 370 18.70 12.08 -5.50
CA HIS A 370 19.05 13.25 -4.69
C HIS A 370 17.81 14.03 -4.24
N LEU A 371 17.89 14.58 -3.03
CA LEU A 371 16.83 15.33 -2.37
C LEU A 371 17.41 16.34 -1.38
N GLY A 372 16.67 17.42 -1.09
CA GLY A 372 17.12 18.57 -0.30
C GLY A 372 16.33 18.81 0.98
N ASN A 373 15.39 17.93 1.32
CA ASN A 373 14.62 17.98 2.56
C ASN A 373 15.43 17.40 3.75
N ASN A 374 14.82 17.39 4.94
CA ASN A 374 15.50 16.89 6.15
C ASN A 374 15.79 15.38 6.10
N ASP A 375 15.02 14.60 5.33
CA ASP A 375 15.33 13.19 5.09
C ASP A 375 16.67 13.06 4.38
N GLY A 376 16.87 13.77 3.26
CA GLY A 376 18.15 13.84 2.56
C GLY A 376 19.30 14.32 3.45
N LYS A 377 19.05 15.33 4.30
CA LYS A 377 20.04 15.84 5.25
C LYS A 377 20.46 14.77 6.27
N ASN A 378 19.51 13.98 6.79
CA ASN A 378 19.81 12.89 7.72
C ASN A 378 20.54 11.73 7.03
N LEU A 379 20.11 11.36 5.83
CA LEU A 379 20.70 10.29 5.02
C LEU A 379 22.07 10.65 4.43
N SER A 380 22.58 11.87 4.64
CA SER A 380 23.96 12.21 4.25
C SER A 380 25.00 11.52 5.13
N ALA A 381 24.60 11.03 6.31
CA ALA A 381 25.47 10.28 7.22
C ALA A 381 25.50 8.79 6.83
N PRO A 382 26.69 8.15 6.76
CA PRO A 382 26.83 6.77 6.25
C PRO A 382 26.00 5.72 6.99
N ALA A 383 25.89 5.80 8.32
CA ALA A 383 25.17 4.80 9.12
C ALA A 383 23.66 4.82 8.83
N GLN A 384 23.07 6.01 8.68
CA GLN A 384 21.66 6.18 8.31
C GLN A 384 21.42 5.83 6.84
N PHE A 385 22.37 6.16 5.96
CA PHE A 385 22.32 5.75 4.56
C PHE A 385 22.29 4.23 4.41
N ARG A 386 23.12 3.50 5.20
CA ARG A 386 23.22 2.03 5.13
C ARG A 386 21.87 1.33 5.33
N SER A 387 21.05 1.80 6.27
CA SER A 387 19.69 1.29 6.48
C SER A 387 18.81 1.44 5.24
N LYS A 388 18.89 2.60 4.59
CA LYS A 388 18.15 2.89 3.35
C LYS A 388 18.69 2.11 2.14
N GLU A 389 19.98 1.85 2.11
CA GLU A 389 20.64 1.06 1.07
C GLU A 389 20.13 -0.38 1.10
N ILE A 390 20.15 -1.03 2.27
CA ILE A 390 19.70 -2.43 2.44
C ILE A 390 18.24 -2.60 1.95
N SER A 391 17.32 -1.77 2.45
CA SER A 391 15.90 -1.84 2.08
C SER A 391 15.61 -1.55 0.61
N LYS A 392 16.48 -0.80 -0.09
CA LYS A 392 16.33 -0.51 -1.52
C LYS A 392 16.95 -1.56 -2.43
N SER A 393 17.94 -2.30 -1.95
CA SER A 393 18.64 -3.32 -2.73
C SER A 393 17.88 -4.65 -2.76
N ASN A 394 17.31 -5.08 -1.64
CA ASN A 394 16.68 -6.41 -1.52
C ASN A 394 15.35 -6.57 -2.30
N VAL A 395 14.81 -5.49 -2.88
CA VAL A 395 13.50 -5.48 -3.54
C VAL A 395 13.45 -6.30 -4.84
N VAL A 396 14.59 -6.76 -5.35
CA VAL A 396 14.70 -7.51 -6.61
C VAL A 396 14.95 -9.01 -6.39
N ASP A 397 15.31 -9.41 -5.16
CA ASP A 397 15.81 -10.75 -4.85
C ASP A 397 14.77 -11.84 -5.16
N ASP A 398 13.51 -11.66 -4.77
CA ASP A 398 12.44 -12.64 -4.99
C ASP A 398 12.13 -12.87 -6.47
N MET A 399 12.30 -11.84 -7.31
CA MET A 399 12.11 -11.99 -8.75
C MET A 399 13.28 -12.68 -9.42
N VAL A 400 14.52 -12.41 -9.00
CA VAL A 400 15.72 -13.13 -9.48
C VAL A 400 15.61 -14.62 -9.13
N ASP A 401 15.27 -14.93 -7.88
CA ASP A 401 15.11 -16.31 -7.40
C ASP A 401 13.95 -17.06 -8.07
N SER A 402 12.96 -16.33 -8.60
CA SER A 402 11.79 -16.94 -9.26
C SER A 402 12.06 -17.54 -10.63
N ASN A 403 13.21 -17.24 -11.26
CA ASN A 403 13.49 -17.64 -12.63
C ASN A 403 14.90 -18.21 -12.83
N SER A 404 15.01 -19.52 -12.58
CA SER A 404 16.25 -20.28 -12.76
C SER A 404 16.67 -20.52 -14.22
N ILE A 405 15.85 -20.11 -15.19
CA ILE A 405 16.20 -20.13 -16.62
C ILE A 405 17.09 -18.93 -16.95
N LEU A 406 16.77 -17.76 -16.38
CA LEU A 406 17.54 -16.53 -16.59
C LEU A 406 18.75 -16.45 -15.67
N TYR A 407 18.61 -16.87 -14.41
CA TYR A 407 19.64 -16.74 -13.39
C TYR A 407 20.13 -18.10 -12.89
N ALA A 408 21.44 -18.31 -12.86
CA ALA A 408 22.05 -19.44 -12.18
C ALA A 408 21.87 -19.33 -10.65
N PRO A 409 21.98 -20.44 -9.90
CA PRO A 409 21.90 -20.39 -8.44
C PRO A 409 22.91 -19.41 -7.83
N GLY A 410 22.40 -18.41 -7.12
CA GLY A 410 23.21 -17.34 -6.50
C GLY A 410 23.65 -16.22 -7.43
N GLU A 411 23.30 -16.27 -8.72
CA GLU A 411 23.52 -15.16 -9.66
C GLU A 411 22.60 -13.99 -9.32
N LYS A 412 23.14 -12.77 -9.34
CA LYS A 412 22.39 -11.53 -9.15
C LYS A 412 22.83 -10.48 -10.16
N PRO A 413 21.93 -9.57 -10.58
CA PRO A 413 22.35 -8.40 -11.34
C PRO A 413 23.28 -7.52 -10.49
N ASP A 414 24.15 -6.76 -11.15
CA ASP A 414 24.81 -5.63 -10.52
C ASP A 414 23.75 -4.66 -10.00
N HIS A 415 23.78 -4.35 -8.70
CA HIS A 415 22.79 -3.46 -8.10
C HIS A 415 23.46 -2.38 -7.26
N CYS A 416 23.37 -1.13 -7.74
CA CYS A 416 23.92 0.03 -7.05
C CYS A 416 22.81 1.01 -6.64
N VAL A 417 22.83 1.45 -5.39
CA VAL A 417 21.91 2.46 -4.86
C VAL A 417 22.70 3.65 -4.35
N VAL A 418 22.35 4.85 -4.79
CA VAL A 418 22.99 6.10 -4.35
C VAL A 418 21.95 7.09 -3.87
N ILE A 419 22.22 7.76 -2.76
CA ILE A 419 21.45 8.89 -2.26
C ILE A 419 22.40 10.05 -1.95
N LYS A 420 22.09 11.24 -2.45
CA LYS A 420 22.85 12.47 -2.19
C LYS A 420 21.94 13.57 -1.64
N TYR A 421 22.47 14.32 -0.69
CA TYR A 421 21.83 15.53 -0.19
C TYR A 421 22.13 16.70 -1.12
N VAL A 422 21.10 17.26 -1.75
CA VAL A 422 21.19 18.41 -2.65
C VAL A 422 20.13 19.42 -2.22
N PRO A 423 20.46 20.42 -1.39
CA PRO A 423 19.48 21.31 -0.75
C PRO A 423 18.50 21.98 -1.72
N TYR A 424 18.98 22.33 -2.92
CA TYR A 424 18.24 23.12 -3.90
C TYR A 424 16.89 22.50 -4.31
N VAL A 425 16.80 21.18 -4.40
CA VAL A 425 15.57 20.51 -4.86
C VAL A 425 14.50 20.36 -3.76
N GLY A 426 14.83 20.66 -2.50
CA GLY A 426 13.89 20.56 -1.38
C GLY A 426 13.25 19.16 -1.28
N ASP A 427 11.92 19.12 -1.16
CA ASP A 427 11.14 17.87 -1.11
C ASP A 427 10.98 17.17 -2.48
N SER A 428 11.30 17.86 -3.57
CA SER A 428 11.20 17.39 -4.96
C SER A 428 12.39 16.48 -5.32
N LYS A 429 12.42 15.31 -4.68
CA LYS A 429 13.42 14.28 -4.90
C LYS A 429 13.50 13.89 -6.38
N ARG A 430 14.72 13.76 -6.90
CA ARG A 430 14.98 13.22 -8.24
C ARG A 430 15.51 11.81 -8.14
N ALA A 431 14.88 10.89 -8.87
CA ALA A 431 15.33 9.51 -9.05
C ALA A 431 15.76 9.31 -10.50
N MET A 432 16.94 8.74 -10.69
CA MET A 432 17.48 8.39 -12.00
C MET A 432 17.90 6.93 -11.94
N ASP A 433 17.27 6.10 -12.76
CA ASP A 433 17.49 4.67 -12.77
C ASP A 433 17.90 4.22 -14.18
N GLU A 434 18.87 3.32 -14.25
CA GLU A 434 19.24 2.61 -15.47
C GLU A 434 19.06 1.11 -15.24
N TYR A 435 18.29 0.47 -16.13
CA TYR A 435 18.10 -0.97 -16.17
C TYR A 435 18.71 -1.49 -17.47
N THR A 436 19.78 -2.26 -17.37
CA THR A 436 20.39 -2.96 -18.50
C THR A 436 20.10 -4.45 -18.39
N SER A 437 19.58 -5.02 -19.47
CA SER A 437 19.14 -6.41 -19.53
C SER A 437 19.71 -7.12 -20.76
N GLU A 438 20.03 -8.40 -20.60
CA GLU A 438 20.33 -9.29 -21.72
C GLU A 438 19.02 -9.78 -22.36
N ILE A 439 19.02 -9.85 -23.70
CA ILE A 439 17.92 -10.35 -24.54
C ILE A 439 18.46 -11.35 -25.57
N LEU A 440 17.57 -11.87 -26.42
CA LEU A 440 17.84 -12.88 -27.44
C LEU A 440 19.17 -12.65 -28.21
N LEU A 441 19.96 -13.72 -28.38
CA LEU A 441 21.19 -13.77 -29.18
C LEU A 441 22.28 -12.76 -28.76
N GLY A 442 22.38 -12.45 -27.46
CA GLY A 442 23.40 -11.54 -26.91
C GLY A 442 23.08 -10.06 -27.10
N GLY A 443 21.86 -9.74 -27.55
CA GLY A 443 21.37 -8.37 -27.58
C GLY A 443 21.19 -7.80 -26.18
N HIS A 444 21.09 -6.47 -26.09
CA HIS A 444 20.85 -5.77 -24.84
C HIS A 444 19.63 -4.85 -24.96
N ASN A 445 18.89 -4.72 -23.87
CA ASN A 445 17.86 -3.71 -23.67
C ASN A 445 18.29 -2.78 -22.54
N THR A 446 18.21 -1.47 -22.77
CA THR A 446 18.50 -0.46 -21.76
C THR A 446 17.30 0.46 -21.57
N ILE A 447 16.84 0.59 -20.33
CA ILE A 447 15.77 1.51 -19.92
C ILE A 447 16.37 2.54 -18.98
N VAL A 448 16.38 3.81 -19.40
CA VAL A 448 16.77 4.95 -18.57
C VAL A 448 15.50 5.65 -18.11
N VAL A 449 15.34 5.79 -16.79
CA VAL A 449 14.18 6.41 -16.15
C VAL A 449 14.64 7.64 -15.40
N HIS A 450 13.98 8.77 -15.63
CA HIS A 450 14.05 9.93 -14.74
C HIS A 450 12.68 10.16 -14.12
N ASN A 451 12.62 10.20 -12.79
CA ASN A 451 11.41 10.38 -12.02
C ASN A 451 11.56 11.56 -11.06
N THR A 452 10.68 12.56 -11.19
CA THR A 452 10.55 13.65 -10.23
C THR A 452 9.48 13.27 -9.20
N CYS A 453 9.93 13.02 -7.97
CA CYS A 453 9.12 12.58 -6.85
C CYS A 453 8.94 13.74 -5.87
N GLU A 454 7.75 14.32 -5.76
CA GLU A 454 7.39 15.11 -4.58
C GLU A 454 7.21 14.14 -3.41
N ASP A 455 8.27 13.92 -2.63
CA ASP A 455 8.41 12.71 -1.81
C ASP A 455 7.34 12.64 -0.72
N SER A 456 7.03 13.77 -0.08
CA SER A 456 6.00 13.85 0.96
C SER A 456 4.58 13.69 0.40
N LEU A 457 4.32 14.18 -0.83
CA LEU A 457 3.04 13.99 -1.51
C LEU A 457 2.84 12.54 -1.97
N LEU A 458 3.92 11.79 -2.20
CA LEU A 458 3.86 10.34 -2.44
C LEU A 458 3.79 9.53 -1.15
N ALA A 459 4.41 9.99 -0.06
CA ALA A 459 4.45 9.26 1.22
C ALA A 459 3.19 9.46 2.07
N ALA A 460 2.62 10.66 2.13
CA ALA A 460 1.43 10.95 2.94
C ALA A 460 0.21 10.05 2.61
N PRO A 461 -0.11 9.76 1.33
CA PRO A 461 -1.16 8.80 1.00
C PRO A 461 -0.86 7.36 1.44
N LEU A 462 0.43 6.96 1.50
CA LEU A 462 0.80 5.63 2.02
C LEU A 462 0.61 5.55 3.52
N ILE A 463 0.89 6.63 4.27
CA ILE A 463 0.59 6.70 5.70
C ILE A 463 -0.91 6.50 5.92
N ILE A 464 -1.75 7.12 5.08
CA ILE A 464 -3.21 6.91 5.09
C ILE A 464 -3.56 5.45 4.86
N ASP A 465 -3.07 4.86 3.77
CA ASP A 465 -3.35 3.46 3.46
C ASP A 465 -2.89 2.50 4.56
N LEU A 466 -1.75 2.78 5.19
CA LEU A 466 -1.18 1.96 6.27
C LEU A 466 -2.12 1.92 7.48
N PHE A 467 -2.56 3.06 8.00
CA PHE A 467 -3.45 3.06 9.17
C PHE A 467 -4.87 2.59 8.82
N VAL A 468 -5.37 2.85 7.61
CA VAL A 468 -6.71 2.40 7.18
C VAL A 468 -6.75 0.88 7.08
N LEU A 469 -5.75 0.27 6.44
CA LEU A 469 -5.69 -1.18 6.28
C LEU A 469 -5.32 -1.89 7.58
N ALA A 470 -4.42 -1.32 8.41
CA ALA A 470 -4.12 -1.86 9.73
C ALA A 470 -5.37 -1.93 10.61
N GLU A 471 -6.14 -0.84 10.68
CA GLU A 471 -7.39 -0.80 11.45
C GLU A 471 -8.40 -1.84 10.92
N LEU A 472 -8.55 -1.95 9.59
CA LEU A 472 -9.43 -2.93 8.99
C LEU A 472 -9.01 -4.37 9.36
N CYS A 473 -7.71 -4.66 9.38
CA CYS A 473 -7.19 -5.97 9.76
C CYS A 473 -7.49 -6.31 11.23
N GLU A 474 -7.54 -5.34 12.14
CA GLU A 474 -7.95 -5.57 13.54
C GLU A 474 -9.43 -5.97 13.67
N ARG A 475 -10.24 -5.75 12.63
CA ARG A 475 -11.67 -6.11 12.60
C ARG A 475 -11.97 -7.38 11.81
N ILE A 476 -10.96 -7.97 11.17
CA ILE A 476 -11.09 -9.20 10.38
C ILE A 476 -10.61 -10.38 11.23
N GLU A 477 -11.47 -11.37 11.37
CA GLU A 477 -11.17 -12.66 11.97
C GLU A 477 -11.57 -13.75 10.98
N PHE A 478 -10.91 -14.91 11.03
CA PHE A 478 -11.24 -16.05 10.18
C PHE A 478 -11.08 -17.37 10.91
N SER A 479 -11.88 -18.35 10.53
CA SER A 479 -11.77 -19.76 10.93
C SER A 479 -11.25 -20.58 9.76
N VAL A 480 -10.35 -21.53 10.02
CA VAL A 480 -9.78 -22.44 9.02
C VAL A 480 -10.24 -23.85 9.33
N ALA A 481 -10.95 -24.48 8.39
CA ALA A 481 -11.47 -25.85 8.54
C ALA A 481 -12.23 -26.09 9.86
N GLY A 482 -13.00 -25.10 10.32
CA GLY A 482 -13.78 -25.19 11.57
C GLY A 482 -12.98 -24.92 12.84
N SER A 483 -11.75 -24.38 12.74
CA SER A 483 -10.99 -23.91 13.89
C SER A 483 -11.69 -22.78 14.65
N LYS A 484 -11.18 -22.42 15.83
CA LYS A 484 -11.55 -21.14 16.46
C LYS A 484 -11.22 -19.97 15.51
N PHE A 485 -12.03 -18.92 15.60
CA PHE A 485 -11.74 -17.66 14.92
C PHE A 485 -10.45 -17.07 15.45
N GLN A 486 -9.64 -16.56 14.53
CA GLN A 486 -8.35 -15.93 14.80
C GLN A 486 -8.18 -14.70 13.90
N GLY A 487 -7.41 -13.72 14.37
CA GLY A 487 -6.97 -12.61 13.54
C GLY A 487 -5.77 -12.99 12.66
N PHE A 488 -5.21 -11.98 11.99
CA PHE A 488 -3.94 -12.13 11.29
C PHE A 488 -2.76 -12.36 12.25
N HIS A 489 -1.63 -12.79 11.69
CA HIS A 489 -0.38 -12.87 12.43
C HIS A 489 0.07 -11.46 12.89
N SER A 490 0.75 -11.35 14.04
CA SER A 490 1.23 -10.07 14.59
C SER A 490 2.13 -9.30 13.63
N VAL A 491 2.90 -9.98 12.78
CA VAL A 491 3.57 -9.34 11.63
C VAL A 491 2.58 -9.23 10.47
N LEU A 492 2.07 -8.03 10.22
CA LEU A 492 0.98 -7.79 9.27
C LEU A 492 1.49 -7.59 7.84
N SER A 493 1.95 -8.68 7.22
CA SER A 493 2.51 -8.68 5.86
C SER A 493 1.53 -8.29 4.76
N LEU A 494 0.22 -8.20 5.04
CA LEU A 494 -0.77 -7.65 4.11
C LEU A 494 -0.41 -6.21 3.69
N LEU A 495 0.31 -5.47 4.53
CA LEU A 495 0.73 -4.09 4.27
C LEU A 495 1.98 -3.98 3.39
N SER A 496 2.54 -5.09 2.89
CA SER A 496 3.77 -5.11 2.09
C SER A 496 3.73 -4.24 0.82
N TYR A 497 2.54 -4.00 0.25
CA TYR A 497 2.35 -3.07 -0.87
C TYR A 497 2.88 -1.66 -0.56
N LEU A 498 2.85 -1.26 0.72
CA LEU A 498 3.16 0.07 1.22
C LEU A 498 4.60 0.16 1.75
N CYS A 499 5.31 -0.97 1.88
CA CYS A 499 6.64 -1.08 2.47
C CYS A 499 7.69 -1.54 1.45
N LYS A 500 8.95 -1.09 1.60
CA LYS A 500 10.07 -1.46 0.72
C LYS A 500 10.69 -2.79 1.15
N ALA A 501 10.87 -2.98 2.46
CA ALA A 501 11.45 -4.18 3.04
C ALA A 501 10.41 -4.80 3.98
N PRO A 502 9.37 -5.46 3.44
CA PRO A 502 8.27 -5.92 4.26
C PRO A 502 8.74 -6.95 5.29
N ALA A 503 8.40 -6.72 6.56
CA ALA A 503 8.54 -7.71 7.61
C ALA A 503 7.58 -8.88 7.32
N MET A 504 8.08 -10.11 7.43
CA MET A 504 7.32 -11.33 7.16
C MET A 504 7.19 -12.20 8.41
N PRO A 505 6.07 -12.92 8.58
CA PRO A 505 5.98 -13.98 9.58
C PRO A 505 7.11 -14.99 9.42
N PRO A 506 7.61 -15.60 10.53
CA PRO A 506 8.66 -16.61 10.44
C PRO A 506 8.33 -17.74 9.45
N GLY A 507 9.25 -17.99 8.52
CA GLY A 507 9.11 -19.02 7.47
C GLY A 507 8.28 -18.61 6.26
N ALA A 508 7.65 -17.43 6.23
CA ALA A 508 6.98 -16.92 5.05
C ALA A 508 7.98 -16.29 4.06
N PRO A 509 7.81 -16.51 2.73
CA PRO A 509 8.68 -15.90 1.74
C PRO A 509 8.42 -14.39 1.64
N VAL A 510 9.48 -13.62 1.41
CA VAL A 510 9.36 -12.19 1.07
C VAL A 510 8.85 -12.09 -0.37
N VAL A 511 7.85 -11.23 -0.59
CA VAL A 511 7.33 -10.91 -1.94
C VAL A 511 7.41 -9.42 -2.12
N ASN A 512 8.19 -8.94 -3.08
CA ASN A 512 8.36 -7.50 -3.35
C ASN A 512 7.60 -7.02 -4.59
N ALA A 513 7.32 -7.92 -5.53
CA ALA A 513 6.58 -7.61 -6.76
C ALA A 513 5.26 -6.90 -6.46
N LEU A 514 5.12 -5.65 -6.95
CA LEU A 514 4.07 -4.74 -6.49
C LEU A 514 2.66 -5.25 -6.81
N PHE A 515 2.49 -5.84 -7.99
CA PHE A 515 1.19 -6.36 -8.43
C PHE A 515 0.77 -7.57 -7.61
N LYS A 516 1.69 -8.48 -7.26
CA LYS A 516 1.40 -9.62 -6.38
C LYS A 516 0.92 -9.14 -5.00
N GLN A 517 1.58 -8.12 -4.44
CA GLN A 517 1.17 -7.52 -3.17
C GLN A 517 -0.20 -6.84 -3.24
N ARG A 518 -0.50 -6.10 -4.32
CA ARG A 518 -1.82 -5.51 -4.53
C ARG A 518 -2.90 -6.59 -4.67
N CYS A 519 -2.64 -7.64 -5.45
CA CYS A 519 -3.54 -8.77 -5.61
C CYS A 519 -3.82 -9.46 -4.27
N CYS A 520 -2.82 -9.59 -3.39
CA CYS A 520 -3.01 -10.11 -2.04
C CYS A 520 -4.05 -9.28 -1.26
N ILE A 521 -3.88 -7.95 -1.19
CA ILE A 521 -4.83 -7.04 -0.53
C ILE A 521 -6.23 -7.22 -1.12
N VAL A 522 -6.36 -7.11 -2.45
CA VAL A 522 -7.66 -7.21 -3.13
C VAL A 522 -8.32 -8.56 -2.89
N ASN A 523 -7.58 -9.67 -2.96
CA ASN A 523 -8.14 -11.01 -2.79
C ASN A 523 -8.56 -11.28 -1.33
N VAL A 524 -7.85 -10.71 -0.34
CA VAL A 524 -8.31 -10.77 1.06
C VAL A 524 -9.61 -9.99 1.24
N LEU A 525 -9.72 -8.78 0.67
CA LEU A 525 -10.96 -7.99 0.73
C LEU A 525 -12.12 -8.71 0.04
N ARG A 526 -11.86 -9.34 -1.12
CA ARG A 526 -12.84 -10.16 -1.85
C ARG A 526 -13.27 -11.39 -1.05
N ALA A 527 -12.34 -12.10 -0.42
CA ALA A 527 -12.64 -13.26 0.43
C ALA A 527 -13.54 -12.90 1.62
N CYS A 528 -13.34 -11.71 2.22
CA CYS A 528 -14.17 -11.21 3.31
C CYS A 528 -15.64 -10.96 2.91
N VAL A 529 -15.92 -10.86 1.61
CA VAL A 529 -17.28 -10.74 1.05
C VAL A 529 -17.65 -11.95 0.17
N GLY A 530 -16.95 -13.07 0.30
CA GLY A 530 -17.27 -14.33 -0.38
C GLY A 530 -16.98 -14.36 -1.89
N LEU A 531 -16.26 -13.38 -2.42
CA LEU A 531 -15.88 -13.33 -3.84
C LEU A 531 -14.57 -14.09 -4.08
N ALA A 532 -14.53 -14.91 -5.13
CA ALA A 532 -13.33 -15.61 -5.59
C ALA A 532 -12.25 -14.63 -6.10
N PRO A 533 -10.96 -15.02 -6.14
CA PRO A 533 -9.91 -14.22 -6.77
C PRO A 533 -10.21 -13.93 -8.25
N CYS A 534 -9.77 -12.78 -8.77
CA CYS A 534 -9.89 -12.50 -10.21
C CYS A 534 -8.96 -13.41 -11.02
N HIS A 535 -9.53 -14.20 -11.94
CA HIS A 535 -8.79 -15.18 -12.74
C HIS A 535 -8.33 -14.68 -14.11
N PHE A 536 -8.93 -13.62 -14.65
CA PHE A 536 -8.64 -13.06 -15.99
C PHE A 536 -8.76 -14.05 -17.17
N MET A 537 -9.31 -15.24 -16.93
CA MET A 537 -9.54 -16.24 -17.97
C MET A 537 -10.58 -15.82 -19.01
N ASP A 538 -11.66 -15.13 -18.61
CA ASP A 538 -12.72 -14.64 -19.50
C ASP A 538 -13.23 -15.71 -20.50
N LEU A 539 -13.44 -16.93 -20.00
CA LEU A 539 -13.74 -18.10 -20.83
C LEU A 539 -15.09 -17.98 -21.54
N GLU A 540 -16.03 -17.22 -20.97
CA GLU A 540 -17.30 -16.90 -21.59
C GLU A 540 -17.15 -16.21 -22.96
N PHE A 541 -16.03 -15.51 -23.19
CA PHE A 541 -15.72 -14.84 -24.46
C PHE A 541 -14.72 -15.62 -25.32
N LYS A 542 -14.22 -16.76 -24.84
CA LYS A 542 -13.22 -17.60 -25.52
C LYS A 542 -13.76 -18.98 -25.90
N ALA A 543 -14.96 -19.33 -25.43
CA ALA A 543 -15.64 -20.55 -25.83
C ALA A 543 -16.10 -20.46 -27.29
N SER A 544 -15.94 -21.56 -28.03
CA SER A 544 -16.40 -21.68 -29.42
C SER A 544 -17.93 -21.62 -29.54
N ASP A 545 -18.63 -22.05 -28.49
CA ASP A 545 -20.06 -21.90 -28.33
C ASP A 545 -20.31 -20.94 -27.17
N ALA A 546 -20.66 -19.69 -27.49
CA ALA A 546 -20.96 -18.67 -26.47
C ALA A 546 -22.36 -18.86 -25.85
N SER A 547 -23.26 -19.60 -26.52
CA SER A 547 -24.65 -19.76 -26.07
C SER A 547 -24.77 -20.54 -24.76
N VAL A 548 -23.79 -21.41 -24.44
CA VAL A 548 -23.73 -22.15 -23.17
C VAL A 548 -23.43 -21.27 -21.96
N TRP A 549 -22.93 -20.04 -22.18
CA TRP A 549 -22.59 -19.07 -21.13
C TRP A 549 -23.65 -17.97 -20.98
N GLU A 550 -24.70 -17.95 -21.82
CA GLU A 550 -25.76 -16.95 -21.72
C GLU A 550 -26.45 -17.02 -20.35
N ARG A 551 -26.26 -15.97 -19.54
CA ARG A 551 -26.93 -15.84 -18.26
C ARG A 551 -28.44 -15.68 -18.51
N PRO A 552 -29.32 -16.40 -17.78
CA PRO A 552 -30.76 -16.14 -17.84
C PRO A 552 -31.04 -14.66 -17.58
N LYS A 553 -31.77 -14.00 -18.49
CA LYS A 553 -32.07 -12.54 -18.44
C LYS A 553 -32.81 -12.08 -17.17
N SER A 554 -33.22 -13.00 -16.28
CA SER A 554 -34.06 -12.72 -15.11
C SER A 554 -33.31 -12.34 -13.82
N ALA A 555 -31.97 -12.41 -13.78
CA ALA A 555 -31.25 -12.30 -12.49
C ALA A 555 -30.92 -10.87 -12.01
N LEU A 556 -31.23 -9.81 -12.78
CA LEU A 556 -30.80 -8.43 -12.45
C LEU A 556 -31.89 -7.35 -12.58
N VAL A 557 -33.15 -7.72 -12.79
CA VAL A 557 -34.27 -6.77 -12.79
C VAL A 557 -35.00 -6.88 -11.46
N PRO A 558 -35.17 -5.80 -10.68
CA PRO A 558 -36.06 -5.83 -9.53
C PRO A 558 -37.47 -6.20 -10.02
N GLU A 559 -38.08 -7.24 -9.45
CA GLU A 559 -39.49 -7.52 -9.68
C GLU A 559 -40.29 -6.25 -9.31
N GLU A 560 -40.86 -5.59 -10.32
CA GLU A 560 -41.91 -4.61 -10.08
C GLU A 560 -43.01 -5.29 -9.29
N ALA A 561 -43.37 -4.69 -8.16
CA ALA A 561 -44.43 -5.16 -7.28
C ALA A 561 -45.72 -5.38 -8.07
N GLY A 562 -45.98 -6.64 -8.43
CA GLY A 562 -47.16 -7.06 -9.15
C GLY A 562 -48.42 -6.81 -8.33
N SER A 563 -49.17 -5.78 -8.72
CA SER A 563 -50.56 -5.56 -8.31
C SER A 563 -51.36 -6.87 -8.45
N LYS A 564 -51.75 -7.46 -7.31
CA LYS A 564 -52.75 -8.53 -7.24
C LYS A 564 -54.05 -8.07 -7.91
N LYS A 565 -54.30 -8.49 -9.15
CA LYS A 565 -55.66 -8.53 -9.69
C LYS A 565 -56.33 -9.82 -9.23
N GLN A 566 -57.28 -9.68 -8.32
CA GLN A 566 -58.24 -10.71 -7.94
C GLN A 566 -58.94 -11.26 -9.19
N ALA A 567 -58.91 -12.58 -9.35
CA ALA A 567 -59.77 -13.30 -10.27
C ALA A 567 -61.24 -13.17 -9.83
N ARG A 568 -62.11 -12.67 -10.70
CA ARG A 568 -63.56 -12.81 -10.58
C ARG A 568 -64.00 -14.09 -11.28
N SER A 569 -64.88 -14.84 -10.62
CA SER A 569 -65.56 -16.03 -11.14
C SER A 569 -66.51 -15.70 -12.30
N PRO A 570 -66.76 -16.62 -13.24
CA PRO A 570 -67.81 -16.46 -14.23
C PRO A 570 -69.15 -16.95 -13.67
N HIS A 571 -70.13 -16.06 -13.59
CA HIS A 571 -71.54 -16.42 -13.42
C HIS A 571 -72.15 -16.86 -14.76
N GLU A 572 -72.85 -17.99 -14.71
CA GLU A 572 -73.82 -18.45 -15.70
C GLU A 572 -74.88 -17.38 -16.00
N VAL A 573 -75.22 -17.21 -17.29
CA VAL A 573 -76.59 -16.82 -17.68
C VAL A 573 -76.97 -17.62 -18.93
N ARG A 574 -78.00 -18.45 -18.76
CA ARG A 574 -78.80 -19.13 -19.79
C ARG A 574 -79.75 -18.15 -20.49
N THR A 575 -79.95 -18.34 -21.79
CA THR A 575 -81.22 -18.09 -22.52
C THR A 575 -81.11 -18.87 -23.84
N ILE A 576 -81.76 -20.02 -24.04
CA ILE A 576 -83.16 -20.24 -24.50
C ILE A 576 -83.59 -19.27 -25.61
N ALA A 577 -83.40 -19.68 -26.87
CA ALA A 577 -84.44 -19.92 -27.88
C ALA A 577 -83.79 -20.65 -29.07
#